data_AF-A0A101LTJ2-F1
#
_entry.id   AF-A0A101LTJ2-F1
#
_cell.length_a   1.000
_cell.length_b   1.000
_cell.length_c   1.000
_cell.angle_alpha   90.00
_cell.angle_beta   90.00
_cell.angle_gamma   90.00
#
_symmetry.space_group_name_H-M   'P 1'
#
loop_
_entity.id
_entity.type
_entity.pdbx_description
1 polymer ?
#
loop_
_entity_poly.entity_id
_entity_poly.type
_entity_poly.pdbx_seq_one_letter_code
_entity_poly.pdbx_strand_id
1 'polypeptide(L)'
;MATSMPNPMIQSASFICSRSANTNQRLLYATLMSDPERFIPLPKIPPLPIPVSLMAPCTTKHMEGRLANSLRNWPEREVGVICVSSDWKRRDATHFLDRYQDQCLVYNDDIQGTASAVLAGLLTALQIKGERLIDQRHFFAGVGSAGVGVANRLVEAMIQERVDRQEARARVSLLDVNGLVQNERETI
;
A
#
# COMPACT_ATOMS: atom_id res chain seq x y z
N MET A 1 7.52 -7.61 -32.31
CA MET A 1 7.90 -8.32 -31.06
C MET A 1 6.69 -9.13 -30.61
N ALA A 2 6.82 -10.45 -30.57
CA ALA A 2 5.71 -11.35 -30.27
C ALA A 2 5.29 -11.22 -28.80
N THR A 3 4.05 -10.81 -28.56
CA THR A 3 3.38 -10.99 -27.27
C THR A 3 3.21 -12.48 -27.05
N SER A 4 4.01 -13.09 -26.18
CA SER A 4 3.83 -14.49 -25.78
C SER A 4 2.41 -14.66 -25.23
N MET A 5 1.67 -15.63 -25.75
CA MET A 5 0.36 -15.98 -25.19
C MET A 5 0.53 -16.34 -23.70
N PRO A 6 -0.37 -15.92 -22.80
CA PRO A 6 -0.31 -16.31 -21.40
C PRO A 6 -0.38 -17.83 -21.27
N ASN A 7 0.42 -18.41 -20.38
CA ASN A 7 0.43 -19.84 -20.10
C ASN A 7 -1.03 -20.35 -19.87
N PRO A 8 -1.50 -21.39 -20.57
CA PRO A 8 -2.88 -21.88 -20.46
C PRO A 8 -3.28 -22.28 -19.02
N MET A 9 -2.32 -22.63 -18.17
CA MET A 9 -2.54 -22.90 -16.75
C MET A 9 -2.89 -21.63 -15.96
N ILE A 10 -2.30 -20.49 -16.32
CA ILE A 10 -2.55 -19.17 -15.72
C ILE A 10 -3.95 -18.68 -16.11
N GLN A 11 -4.35 -18.88 -17.37
CA GLN A 11 -5.71 -18.54 -17.83
C GLN A 11 -6.79 -19.35 -17.11
N SER A 12 -6.56 -20.65 -16.95
CA SER A 12 -7.49 -21.56 -16.26
C SER A 12 -7.65 -21.21 -14.78
N ALA A 13 -6.53 -20.90 -14.09
CA ALA A 13 -6.54 -20.48 -12.70
C ALA A 13 -7.26 -19.14 -12.48
N SER A 14 -7.01 -18.15 -13.35
CA SER A 14 -7.69 -16.86 -13.31
C SER A 14 -9.21 -17.00 -13.54
N PHE A 15 -9.62 -17.88 -14.46
CA PHE A 15 -11.03 -18.17 -14.72
C PHE A 15 -11.74 -18.86 -13.54
N ILE A 16 -11.07 -19.78 -12.85
CA ILE A 16 -11.63 -20.45 -11.66
C ILE A 16 -11.79 -19.46 -10.51
N CYS A 17 -10.80 -18.59 -10.28
CA CYS A 17 -10.86 -17.56 -9.25
C CYS A 17 -11.98 -16.55 -9.56
N SER A 18 -12.12 -16.10 -10.81
CA SER A 18 -13.14 -15.14 -11.21
C SER A 18 -14.56 -15.67 -11.05
N ARG A 19 -14.80 -16.94 -11.39
CA ARG A 19 -16.11 -17.57 -11.24
C ARG A 19 -16.47 -17.86 -9.79
N SER A 20 -15.49 -18.30 -8.99
CA SER A 20 -15.69 -18.56 -7.56
C SER A 20 -15.96 -17.27 -6.77
N ALA A 21 -15.35 -16.14 -7.17
CA ALA A 21 -15.55 -14.84 -6.51
C ALA A 21 -17.02 -14.41 -6.45
N ASN A 22 -17.78 -14.65 -7.51
CA ASN A 22 -19.19 -14.26 -7.60
C ASN A 22 -20.17 -15.33 -7.07
N THR A 23 -19.70 -16.56 -6.81
CA THR A 23 -20.59 -17.69 -6.51
C THR A 23 -20.37 -18.26 -5.11
N ASN A 24 -19.12 -18.35 -4.66
CA ASN A 24 -18.77 -18.93 -3.37
C ASN A 24 -17.43 -18.35 -2.86
N GLN A 25 -17.52 -17.33 -2.02
CA GLN A 25 -16.35 -16.68 -1.42
C GLN A 25 -15.48 -17.65 -0.61
N ARG A 26 -16.08 -18.61 0.12
CA ARG A 26 -15.31 -19.61 0.89
C ARG A 26 -14.48 -20.49 -0.02
N LEU A 27 -15.04 -20.93 -1.15
CA LEU A 27 -14.31 -21.72 -2.14
C LEU A 27 -13.20 -20.89 -2.81
N LEU A 28 -13.46 -19.60 -3.11
CA LEU A 28 -12.42 -18.70 -3.60
C LEU A 28 -11.24 -18.64 -2.63
N TYR A 29 -11.48 -18.28 -1.37
CA TYR A 29 -10.40 -18.15 -0.38
C TYR A 29 -9.72 -19.49 -0.10
N ALA A 30 -10.45 -20.60 -0.02
CA ALA A 30 -9.85 -21.93 0.12
C ALA A 30 -8.94 -22.27 -1.08
N THR A 31 -9.32 -21.90 -2.30
CA THR A 31 -8.50 -22.11 -3.51
C THR A 31 -7.25 -21.23 -3.47
N LEU A 32 -7.40 -19.93 -3.19
CA LEU A 32 -6.27 -19.00 -3.10
C LEU A 32 -5.26 -19.43 -2.04
N MET A 33 -5.74 -19.89 -0.89
CA MET A 33 -4.89 -20.31 0.24
C MET A 33 -4.33 -21.72 0.09
N SER A 34 -4.83 -22.53 -0.85
CA SER A 34 -4.29 -23.86 -1.11
C SER A 34 -2.89 -23.84 -1.74
N ASP A 35 -2.57 -22.79 -2.51
CA ASP A 35 -1.29 -22.58 -3.18
C ASP A 35 -1.08 -21.08 -3.49
N PRO A 36 -0.77 -20.26 -2.47
CA PRO A 36 -0.68 -18.81 -2.62
C PRO A 36 0.41 -18.39 -3.61
N GLU A 37 1.53 -19.12 -3.69
CA GLU A 37 2.61 -18.81 -4.64
C GLU A 37 2.16 -18.95 -6.09
N ARG A 38 1.23 -19.85 -6.37
CA ARG A 38 0.66 -20.02 -7.70
C ARG A 38 -0.43 -19.00 -8.02
N PHE A 39 -1.24 -18.63 -7.04
CA PHE A 39 -2.45 -17.83 -7.26
C PHE A 39 -2.26 -16.31 -7.03
N ILE A 40 -1.31 -15.89 -6.17
CA ILE A 40 -1.02 -14.47 -5.89
C ILE A 40 -0.33 -13.75 -7.06
N PRO A 41 0.66 -14.34 -7.77
CA PRO A 41 1.32 -13.66 -8.89
C PRO A 41 0.45 -13.54 -10.14
N LEU A 42 -0.73 -14.14 -10.15
CA LEU A 42 -1.71 -13.88 -11.20
C LEU A 42 -1.96 -12.37 -11.22
N PRO A 43 -1.86 -11.71 -12.40
CA PRO A 43 -2.08 -10.27 -12.49
C PRO A 43 -3.37 -9.95 -11.74
N LYS A 44 -3.33 -8.95 -10.83
CA LYS A 44 -4.47 -8.47 -10.02
C LYS A 44 -5.70 -8.79 -10.83
N ILE A 45 -6.48 -9.80 -10.40
CA ILE A 45 -7.58 -10.36 -11.19
C ILE A 45 -8.24 -9.16 -11.83
N PRO A 46 -8.23 -9.02 -13.17
CA PRO A 46 -8.68 -7.81 -13.82
C PRO A 46 -10.03 -7.50 -13.20
N PRO A 47 -10.28 -6.23 -12.78
CA PRO A 47 -11.45 -5.91 -11.99
C PRO A 47 -12.60 -6.65 -12.63
N LEU A 48 -13.12 -7.63 -11.89
CA LEU A 48 -14.10 -8.56 -12.42
C LEU A 48 -15.21 -7.70 -13.05
N PRO A 49 -16.03 -8.22 -13.96
CA PRO A 49 -17.39 -7.74 -14.02
C PRO A 49 -18.02 -8.06 -12.65
N ILE A 50 -17.70 -7.23 -11.66
CA ILE A 50 -18.38 -7.17 -10.38
C ILE A 50 -19.78 -6.78 -10.80
N PRO A 51 -20.81 -7.58 -10.46
CA PRO A 51 -22.18 -7.16 -10.67
C PRO A 51 -22.33 -5.72 -10.18
N VAL A 52 -23.02 -4.85 -10.92
CA VAL A 52 -23.19 -3.43 -10.52
C VAL A 52 -23.72 -3.31 -9.09
N SER A 53 -24.41 -4.35 -8.58
CA SER A 53 -24.88 -4.49 -7.20
C SER A 53 -23.79 -4.71 -6.14
N LEU A 54 -22.60 -5.18 -6.52
CA LEU A 54 -21.44 -5.46 -5.65
C LEU A 54 -20.29 -4.48 -5.88
N MET A 55 -20.34 -3.67 -6.95
CA MET A 55 -19.41 -2.56 -7.12
C MET A 55 -19.68 -1.57 -5.98
N ALA A 56 -18.65 -1.24 -5.19
CA ALA A 56 -18.71 -0.07 -4.32
C ALA A 56 -19.25 1.10 -5.15
N PRO A 57 -20.28 1.84 -4.67
CA PRO A 57 -20.82 2.94 -5.44
C PRO A 57 -19.65 3.83 -5.85
N CYS A 58 -19.38 3.91 -7.15
CA CYS A 58 -18.33 4.75 -7.70
C CYS A 58 -18.71 6.18 -7.35
N THR A 59 -18.11 6.71 -6.29
CA THR A 59 -18.40 8.05 -5.82
C THR A 59 -17.73 9.02 -6.77
N THR A 60 -18.53 9.61 -7.65
CA THR A 60 -18.06 10.70 -8.51
C THR A 60 -18.21 12.02 -7.75
N LYS A 61 -17.48 13.05 -8.17
CA LYS A 61 -17.61 14.41 -7.62
C LYS A 61 -19.06 14.91 -7.58
N HIS A 62 -19.91 14.44 -8.51
CA HIS A 62 -21.33 14.77 -8.56
C HIS A 62 -22.17 14.14 -7.43
N MET A 63 -21.62 13.22 -6.64
CA MET A 63 -22.25 12.56 -5.50
C MET A 63 -21.91 13.21 -4.15
N GLU A 64 -21.24 14.37 -4.17
CA GLU A 64 -20.96 15.17 -2.99
C GLU A 64 -22.25 15.48 -2.21
N GLY A 65 -22.26 15.22 -0.90
CA GLY A 65 -23.46 15.30 -0.05
C GLY A 65 -24.41 14.09 -0.12
N ARG A 66 -24.23 13.15 -1.06
CA ARG A 66 -25.05 11.92 -1.18
C ARG A 66 -24.32 10.65 -0.77
N LEU A 67 -23.03 10.74 -0.45
CA LEU A 67 -22.20 9.60 -0.03
C LEU A 67 -22.84 8.78 1.10
N ALA A 68 -23.36 9.46 2.13
CA ALA A 68 -24.03 8.79 3.24
C ALA A 68 -25.23 7.94 2.78
N ASN A 69 -26.00 8.41 1.80
CA ASN A 69 -27.14 7.65 1.26
C ASN A 69 -26.68 6.47 0.40
N SER A 70 -25.58 6.59 -0.33
CA SER A 70 -25.00 5.48 -1.07
C SER A 70 -24.44 4.40 -0.14
N LEU A 71 -23.74 4.80 0.93
CA LEU A 71 -23.21 3.87 1.94
C LEU A 71 -24.33 3.18 2.73
N ARG A 72 -25.50 3.80 2.89
CA ARG A 72 -26.67 3.14 3.50
C ARG A 72 -27.15 1.91 2.72
N ASN A 73 -26.86 1.83 1.42
CA ASN A 73 -27.22 0.68 0.59
C ASN A 73 -26.12 -0.39 0.57
N TRP A 74 -24.99 -0.16 1.24
CA TRP A 74 -23.96 -1.17 1.39
C TRP A 74 -24.47 -2.34 2.24
N PRO A 75 -24.30 -3.60 1.80
CA PRO A 75 -24.85 -4.76 2.49
C PRO A 75 -24.20 -4.99 3.86
N GLU A 76 -22.92 -4.64 3.99
CA GLU A 76 -22.19 -4.76 5.26
C GLU A 76 -22.39 -3.51 6.12
N ARG A 77 -22.80 -3.69 7.37
CA ARG A 77 -23.06 -2.58 8.29
C ARG A 77 -21.89 -2.22 9.17
N GLU A 78 -20.99 -3.17 9.42
CA GLU A 78 -19.85 -3.02 10.30
C GLU A 78 -18.57 -2.88 9.47
N VAL A 79 -18.12 -1.63 9.30
CA VAL A 79 -16.83 -1.32 8.68
C VAL A 79 -15.84 -1.01 9.78
N GLY A 80 -14.94 -1.95 10.07
CA GLY A 80 -13.98 -1.83 11.17
C GLY A 80 -12.74 -0.97 10.86
N VAL A 81 -12.31 -0.93 9.60
CA VAL A 81 -11.13 -0.19 9.15
C VAL A 81 -11.35 0.37 7.75
N ILE A 82 -10.83 1.58 7.50
CA ILE A 82 -10.79 2.18 6.17
C ILE A 82 -9.37 2.04 5.63
N CYS A 83 -9.20 1.18 4.63
CA CYS A 83 -7.95 1.08 3.89
C CYS A 83 -8.04 1.93 2.63
N VAL A 84 -7.12 2.88 2.49
CA VAL A 84 -6.94 3.67 1.28
C VAL A 84 -5.74 3.11 0.53
N SER A 85 -6.01 2.44 -0.58
CA SER A 85 -4.99 2.00 -1.54
C SER A 85 -5.42 2.44 -2.94
N SER A 86 -4.56 3.21 -3.62
CA SER A 86 -4.64 3.61 -5.05
C SER A 86 -3.96 4.95 -5.25
N ASP A 87 -3.51 5.19 -6.50
CA ASP A 87 -2.65 6.27 -7.02
C ASP A 87 -3.10 7.72 -6.74
N TRP A 88 -3.25 8.09 -5.47
CA TRP A 88 -3.44 9.47 -5.07
C TRP A 88 -2.14 10.23 -5.34
N LYS A 89 -2.25 11.48 -5.81
CA LYS A 89 -1.08 12.35 -5.84
C LYS A 89 -0.54 12.46 -4.42
N ARG A 90 0.79 12.36 -4.27
CA ARG A 90 1.49 12.33 -2.97
C ARG A 90 0.89 13.28 -1.92
N ARG A 91 0.62 14.53 -2.32
CA ARG A 91 0.12 15.59 -1.45
C ARG A 91 -1.28 15.30 -0.88
N ASP A 92 -2.15 14.70 -1.69
CA ASP A 92 -3.52 14.36 -1.31
C ASP A 92 -3.54 13.17 -0.34
N ALA A 93 -2.68 12.17 -0.57
CA ALA A 93 -2.58 10.99 0.27
C ALA A 93 -2.14 11.32 1.71
N THR A 94 -1.09 12.14 1.86
CA THR A 94 -0.61 12.58 3.19
C THR A 94 -1.61 13.47 3.89
N HIS A 95 -2.21 14.45 3.19
CA HIS A 95 -3.20 15.36 3.79
C HIS A 95 -4.45 14.63 4.27
N PHE A 96 -4.89 13.61 3.52
CA PHE A 96 -6.01 12.78 3.92
C PHE A 96 -5.70 11.98 5.19
N LEU A 97 -4.55 11.31 5.23
CA LEU A 97 -4.14 10.54 6.40
C LEU A 97 -4.02 11.45 7.64
N ASP A 98 -3.36 12.61 7.49
CA ASP A 98 -3.20 13.60 8.56
C ASP A 98 -4.54 14.10 9.12
N ARG A 99 -5.53 14.29 8.24
CA ARG A 99 -6.85 14.77 8.65
C ARG A 99 -7.65 13.73 9.42
N TYR A 100 -7.58 12.45 9.04
CA TYR A 100 -8.55 11.45 9.49
C TYR A 100 -7.99 10.38 10.43
N GLN A 101 -6.67 10.22 10.55
CA GLN A 101 -6.05 9.19 11.39
C GLN A 101 -6.47 9.25 12.88
N ASP A 102 -6.78 10.44 13.40
CA ASP A 102 -7.23 10.61 14.78
C ASP A 102 -8.77 10.58 14.94
N GLN A 103 -9.50 10.53 13.82
CA GLN A 103 -10.97 10.56 13.80
C GLN A 103 -11.58 9.17 13.52
N CYS A 104 -10.87 8.34 12.77
CA CYS A 104 -11.30 6.99 12.44
C CYS A 104 -10.10 6.05 12.24
N LEU A 105 -10.35 4.74 12.30
CA LEU A 105 -9.33 3.75 12.00
C LEU A 105 -9.08 3.73 10.49
N VAL A 106 -8.13 4.55 10.06
CA VAL A 106 -7.73 4.70 8.66
C VAL A 106 -6.26 4.35 8.47
N TYR A 107 -5.98 3.72 7.35
CA TYR A 107 -4.65 3.29 6.98
C TYR A 107 -4.43 3.53 5.48
N ASN A 108 -3.23 3.98 5.11
CA ASN A 108 -2.83 4.17 3.72
C ASN A 108 -1.77 3.12 3.34
N ASP A 109 -2.10 2.25 2.38
CA ASP A 109 -1.23 1.13 2.02
C ASP A 109 0.05 1.57 1.31
N ASP A 110 -0.04 2.57 0.44
CA ASP A 110 1.10 3.08 -0.31
C ASP A 110 2.15 3.73 0.62
N ILE A 111 1.70 4.39 1.69
CA ILE A 111 2.57 5.05 2.69
C ILE A 111 2.97 4.07 3.79
N GLN A 112 2.01 3.53 4.54
CA GLN A 112 2.24 2.77 5.76
C GLN A 112 2.50 1.28 5.47
N GLY A 113 1.88 0.72 4.44
CA GLY A 113 2.07 -0.68 4.03
C GLY A 113 3.41 -0.92 3.41
N THR A 114 3.75 -0.11 2.41
CA THR A 114 5.09 -0.12 1.81
C THR A 114 6.17 0.08 2.88
N ALA A 115 6.00 1.04 3.79
CA ALA A 115 6.95 1.26 4.87
C ALA A 115 7.11 0.05 5.79
N SER A 116 6.02 -0.63 6.14
CA SER A 116 6.05 -1.82 6.99
C SER A 116 6.77 -2.99 6.32
N ALA A 117 6.47 -3.26 5.05
CA ALA A 117 7.12 -4.33 4.28
C ALA A 117 8.63 -4.07 4.11
N VAL A 118 9.02 -2.83 3.77
CA VAL A 118 10.43 -2.46 3.60
C VAL A 118 11.18 -2.56 4.93
N LEU A 119 10.61 -2.05 6.03
CA LEU A 119 11.25 -2.11 7.33
C LEU A 119 11.42 -3.55 7.82
N ALA A 120 10.41 -4.42 7.62
CA ALA A 120 10.52 -5.85 7.95
C ALA A 120 11.66 -6.53 7.18
N GLY A 121 11.78 -6.27 5.88
CA GLY A 121 12.88 -6.78 5.06
C GLY A 121 14.25 -6.27 5.52
N LEU A 122 14.36 -4.97 5.82
CA LEU A 122 15.59 -4.34 6.29
C LEU A 122 16.04 -4.89 7.65
N LEU A 123 15.14 -4.95 8.63
CA LEU A 123 15.45 -5.48 9.96
C LEU A 123 15.88 -6.95 9.90
N THR A 124 15.23 -7.74 9.03
CA THR A 124 15.63 -9.14 8.79
C THR A 124 17.04 -9.22 8.18
N ALA A 125 17.34 -8.38 7.19
CA ALA A 125 18.67 -8.33 6.58
C ALA A 125 19.76 -7.93 7.58
N LEU A 126 19.47 -6.97 8.47
CA LEU A 126 20.37 -6.54 9.54
C LEU A 126 20.60 -7.63 10.59
N GLN A 127 19.55 -8.37 10.95
CA GLN A 127 19.66 -9.54 11.82
C GLN A 127 20.58 -10.60 11.22
N ILE A 128 20.47 -10.87 9.91
CA ILE A 128 21.36 -11.80 9.20
C ILE A 128 22.81 -11.28 9.21
N LYS A 129 23.01 -9.98 9.01
CA LYS A 129 24.34 -9.34 9.04
C LYS A 129 24.92 -9.22 10.46
N GLY A 130 24.11 -9.33 11.51
CA GLY A 130 24.52 -9.03 12.88
C GLY A 130 24.82 -7.55 13.12
N GLU A 131 24.19 -6.65 12.37
CA GLU A 131 24.38 -5.20 12.49
C GLU A 131 23.11 -4.51 12.98
N ARG A 132 23.22 -3.28 13.50
CA ARG A 132 22.06 -2.50 13.95
C ARG A 132 21.61 -1.51 12.89
N LEU A 133 20.35 -1.09 13.00
CA LEU A 133 19.76 -0.09 12.13
C LEU A 133 20.55 1.22 12.18
N ILE A 134 20.92 1.61 13.40
CA ILE A 134 21.62 2.86 13.68
C ILE A 134 23.07 2.86 13.20
N ASP A 135 23.63 1.72 12.81
CA ASP A 135 24.99 1.65 12.26
C ASP A 135 25.00 1.89 10.74
N GLN A 136 23.83 1.94 10.10
CA GLN A 136 23.70 2.13 8.66
C GLN A 136 23.50 3.60 8.26
N ARG A 137 23.69 3.85 6.96
CA ARG A 137 23.18 5.04 6.25
C ARG A 137 22.21 4.60 5.18
N HIS A 138 21.08 5.28 5.08
CA HIS A 138 19.98 4.91 4.22
C HIS A 138 19.78 5.96 3.14
N PHE A 139 19.72 5.50 1.90
CA PHE A 139 19.54 6.36 0.74
C PHE A 139 18.32 5.91 -0.05
N PHE A 140 17.42 6.85 -0.34
CA PHE A 140 16.20 6.61 -1.08
C PHE A 140 16.23 7.33 -2.42
N ALA A 141 16.13 6.57 -3.50
CA ALA A 141 15.92 7.10 -4.84
C ALA A 141 14.42 7.27 -5.11
N GLY A 142 13.92 8.48 -4.86
CA GLY A 142 12.52 8.86 -5.05
C GLY A 142 11.90 9.45 -3.79
N VAL A 143 11.33 10.65 -3.92
CA VAL A 143 10.63 11.36 -2.84
C VAL A 143 9.11 11.29 -3.04
N GLY A 144 8.61 10.10 -3.38
CA GLY A 144 7.18 9.81 -3.49
C GLY A 144 6.51 9.61 -2.13
N SER A 145 5.20 9.37 -2.11
CA SER A 145 4.45 9.00 -0.89
C SER A 145 5.07 7.77 -0.21
N ALA A 146 5.41 6.74 -0.99
CA ALA A 146 6.08 5.54 -0.50
C ALA A 146 7.47 5.83 0.07
N GLY A 147 8.34 6.52 -0.68
CA GLY A 147 9.71 6.82 -0.26
C GLY A 147 9.77 7.64 1.05
N VAL A 148 8.91 8.66 1.16
CA VAL A 148 8.77 9.46 2.37
C VAL A 148 8.16 8.65 3.51
N GLY A 149 7.15 7.83 3.24
CA GLY A 149 6.54 6.95 4.22
C GLY A 149 7.56 6.00 4.86
N VAL A 150 8.38 5.34 4.02
CA VAL A 150 9.46 4.46 4.48
C VAL A 150 10.50 5.24 5.29
N ALA A 151 10.98 6.37 4.78
CA ALA A 151 11.97 7.20 5.47
C ALA A 151 11.50 7.65 6.87
N ASN A 152 10.24 8.06 6.99
CA ASN A 152 9.66 8.46 8.27
C ASN A 152 9.57 7.28 9.25
N ARG A 153 9.11 6.11 8.79
CA ARG A 153 9.06 4.91 9.66
C ARG A 153 10.44 4.44 10.08
N LEU A 154 11.44 4.60 9.22
CA LEU A 154 12.82 4.28 9.52
C LEU A 154 13.40 5.18 10.62
N VAL A 155 13.12 6.48 10.56
CA VAL A 155 13.49 7.42 11.62
C VAL A 155 12.83 7.04 12.94
N GLU A 156 11.54 6.73 12.94
CA GLU A 156 10.83 6.29 14.15
C GLU A 156 11.38 4.96 14.70
N ALA A 157 11.79 4.02 13.83
CA ALA A 157 12.45 2.78 14.26
C ALA A 157 13.80 3.05 14.92
N MET A 158 14.61 3.97 14.39
CA MET A 158 15.88 4.39 15.04
C MET A 158 15.64 5.10 16.38
N ILE A 159 14.57 5.88 16.50
CA ILE A 159 14.18 6.51 17.77
C ILE A 159 13.81 5.44 18.81
N GLN A 160 13.13 4.36 18.41
CA GLN A 160 12.86 3.22 19.30
C GLN A 160 14.14 2.51 19.78
N GLU A 161 15.21 2.56 18.99
CA GLU A 161 16.57 2.14 19.40
C GLU A 161 17.31 3.19 20.26
N ARG A 162 16.61 4.23 20.74
CA ARG A 162 17.10 5.31 21.61
C ARG A 162 18.09 6.28 20.95
N VAL A 163 18.02 6.43 19.63
CA VAL A 163 18.74 7.49 18.92
C VAL A 163 17.90 8.77 18.87
N ASP A 164 18.54 9.92 19.00
CA ASP A 164 17.85 11.20 18.88
C ASP A 164 17.28 11.39 17.46
N ARG A 165 16.15 12.11 17.35
CA ARG A 165 15.48 12.33 16.06
C ARG A 165 16.38 13.04 15.05
N GLN A 166 17.22 13.98 15.47
CA GLN A 166 18.14 14.69 14.58
C GLN A 166 19.23 13.75 14.06
N GLU A 167 19.78 12.90 14.92
CA GLU A 167 20.77 11.90 14.52
C GLU A 167 20.16 10.84 13.60
N ALA A 168 18.94 10.36 13.91
CA ALA A 168 18.20 9.45 13.06
C ALA A 168 17.95 10.04 11.66
N ARG A 169 17.56 11.32 11.57
CA ARG A 169 17.40 12.02 10.29
C ARG A 169 18.71 12.19 9.52
N ALA A 170 19.83 12.43 10.21
CA ALA A 170 21.14 12.57 9.58
C ALA A 170 21.63 11.27 8.89
N ARG A 171 21.03 10.12 9.24
CA ARG A 171 21.32 8.81 8.63
C ARG A 171 20.45 8.52 7.41
N VAL A 172 19.52 9.41 7.06
CA VAL A 172 18.57 9.22 5.94
C VAL A 172 18.76 10.31 4.90
N SER A 173 19.02 9.89 3.66
CA SER A 173 19.17 10.76 2.50
C SER A 173 18.11 10.44 1.45
N LEU A 174 17.53 11.48 0.85
CA LEU A 174 16.47 11.39 -0.15
C LEU A 174 16.93 12.03 -1.47
N LEU A 175 16.67 11.38 -2.60
CA LEU A 175 16.96 11.88 -3.95
C LEU A 175 15.65 12.02 -4.73
N ASP A 176 15.39 13.19 -5.31
CA ASP A 176 14.29 13.42 -6.24
C ASP A 176 14.79 13.59 -7.70
N VAL A 177 13.87 13.91 -8.61
CA VAL A 177 14.18 14.18 -10.02
C VAL A 177 15.14 15.37 -10.22
N ASN A 178 15.24 16.26 -9.22
CA ASN A 178 16.10 17.43 -9.23
C ASN A 178 17.43 17.16 -8.48
N GLY A 179 17.64 15.97 -7.90
CA GLY A 179 18.85 15.58 -7.19
C GLY A 179 18.67 15.38 -5.68
N LEU A 180 19.74 15.51 -4.89
CA LEU A 180 19.73 15.25 -3.45
C LEU A 180 18.93 16.33 -2.71
N VAL A 181 17.97 15.92 -1.87
CA VAL A 181 17.20 16.84 -1.03
C VAL A 181 18.13 17.46 0.02
N GLN A 182 18.22 18.79 0.03
CA GLN A 182 19.06 19.60 0.91
C GLN A 182 18.24 20.78 1.48
N ASN A 183 18.65 21.30 2.63
CA ASN A 183 17.95 22.38 3.34
C ASN A 183 17.79 23.66 2.50
N GLU A 184 18.68 23.89 1.55
CA GLU A 184 18.74 25.10 0.72
C GLU A 184 17.80 25.04 -0.50
N ARG A 185 17.02 23.96 -0.67
CA ARG A 185 16.07 23.83 -1.77
C ARG A 185 14.72 24.47 -1.43
N GLU A 186 14.26 25.34 -2.31
CA GLU A 186 12.92 25.93 -2.25
C GLU A 186 11.80 24.95 -2.65
N THR A 187 12.12 23.80 -3.25
CA THR A 187 11.11 22.84 -3.75
C THR A 187 11.47 21.39 -3.39
N ILE A 188 10.47 20.67 -2.88
CA ILE A 188 10.42 19.21 -2.65
C ILE A 188 9.29 18.61 -3.49
#